data_AF-A0A843XVW6-F1
#
_entry.id   AF-A0A843XVW6-F1
#
_cell.length_a   1.000
_cell.length_b   1.000
_cell.length_c   1.000
_cell.angle_alpha   90.00
_cell.angle_beta   90.00
_cell.angle_gamma   90.00
#
_symmetry.space_group_name_H-M   'P 1'
#
loop_
_entity.id
_entity.type
_entity.pdbx_description
1 polymer ?
#
loop_
_entity_poly.entity_id
_entity_poly.type
_entity_poly.pdbx_seq_one_letter_code
_entity_poly.pdbx_strand_id
1 'polypeptide(L)'
;MDDDKSEFLGVEGKWCFVPVRDETNDMIANFVGVAKTKQFIGSNAPFIMNLAVQPNLMYIFRKVVEYEGYALKRNDFDCKPWNLLYIASAYKTRELRRALPHWSSYTFIEEFRKLFNATIVFDDIQKTCSVIKKSELTTADSVAIEPLAEYTTDYDEDGSFSTSSTANLEYNLGDSANRDNYEVISKKVFENFEIVHSTATLDPQNQFQGTTQLWSEKQKRQTIIECNGSYYIYVENEGSKTWQLAGVWSPLIRDSSSDDYVELNISPAAQVVEDINFKTAILEDNYYEKRCLLSIPNDKEPDSKECDVDDDGFSYTSVQDAIDDESTLDKSEDDQECMNIFFIIPGEVQDDNKFSWVRAKSRWPKFKTDYRINKEYCGSTEGGFGGNGGGTFKEKYPYSLSICTKSTNDVVTLGCLHDNGLRLDNKNCMEAKFKSDDIPDPSKIYIIRNKKYVCEKIEMEVKDDAIEPVYTGYFYMLS
;
A
#
# COMPACT_ATOMS: atom_id res chain seq x y z
N MET A 1 -17.02 -13.28 -20.47
CA MET A 1 -15.92 -13.99 -19.79
C MET A 1 -15.80 -15.32 -20.47
N ASP A 2 -14.61 -15.64 -20.96
CA ASP A 2 -14.35 -16.88 -21.68
C ASP A 2 -14.47 -18.09 -20.73
N ASP A 3 -14.64 -19.29 -21.28
CA ASP A 3 -14.63 -20.54 -20.51
C ASP A 3 -13.22 -20.88 -19.96
N ASP A 4 -12.19 -20.09 -20.32
CA ASP A 4 -10.82 -20.19 -19.83
C ASP A 4 -10.63 -19.44 -18.49
N LYS A 5 -10.35 -20.22 -17.45
CA LYS A 5 -10.61 -19.94 -16.03
C LYS A 5 -9.45 -19.23 -15.32
N SER A 6 -8.72 -18.41 -16.04
CA SER A 6 -7.52 -17.70 -15.56
C SER A 6 -7.41 -16.27 -16.07
N GLU A 7 -8.41 -15.77 -16.81
CA GLU A 7 -8.36 -14.43 -17.37
C GLU A 7 -8.49 -13.36 -16.27
N PHE A 8 -7.56 -12.42 -16.33
CA PHE A 8 -7.55 -11.23 -15.49
C PHE A 8 -8.84 -10.42 -15.71
N LEU A 9 -9.62 -10.18 -14.65
CA LEU A 9 -10.84 -9.37 -14.73
C LEU A 9 -10.49 -7.88 -14.81
N GLY A 10 -10.22 -7.39 -16.02
CA GLY A 10 -9.83 -6.01 -16.31
C GLY A 10 -8.82 -5.93 -17.45
N VAL A 11 -7.92 -4.95 -17.39
CA VAL A 11 -6.76 -4.86 -18.29
C VAL A 11 -5.50 -4.92 -17.45
N GLU A 12 -4.70 -5.98 -17.65
CA GLU A 12 -3.49 -6.23 -16.86
C GLU A 12 -2.55 -5.01 -16.91
N GLY A 13 -2.09 -4.59 -15.73
CA GLY A 13 -1.24 -3.42 -15.56
C GLY A 13 -1.95 -2.08 -15.69
N LYS A 14 -3.30 -2.05 -15.82
CA LYS A 14 -4.07 -0.79 -15.90
C LYS A 14 -5.21 -0.69 -14.91
N TRP A 15 -6.12 -1.67 -14.86
CA TRP A 15 -7.24 -1.70 -13.91
C TRP A 15 -7.85 -3.10 -13.79
N CYS A 16 -8.50 -3.38 -12.67
CA CYS A 16 -9.20 -4.65 -12.41
C CYS A 16 -10.59 -4.45 -11.79
N PHE A 17 -11.30 -5.56 -11.62
CA PHE A 17 -12.61 -5.66 -10.98
C PHE A 17 -12.64 -6.82 -9.98
N VAL A 18 -11.98 -6.63 -8.84
CA VAL A 18 -12.06 -7.54 -7.69
C VAL A 18 -13.30 -7.21 -6.87
N PRO A 19 -14.04 -8.22 -6.35
CA PRO A 19 -15.17 -8.01 -5.46
C PRO A 19 -14.83 -7.19 -4.20
N VAL A 20 -15.68 -6.22 -3.89
CA VAL A 20 -15.53 -5.30 -2.75
C VAL A 20 -16.84 -5.25 -1.98
N ARG A 21 -16.77 -5.39 -0.65
CA ARG A 21 -17.86 -5.03 0.25
C ARG A 21 -17.92 -3.51 0.32
N ASP A 22 -18.98 -2.96 -0.27
CA ASP A 22 -19.38 -1.56 -0.11
C ASP A 22 -20.08 -1.45 1.24
N GLU A 23 -19.37 -0.87 2.21
CA GLU A 23 -19.83 -0.78 3.60
C GLU A 23 -20.99 0.20 3.74
N THR A 24 -20.98 1.28 2.97
CA THR A 24 -21.96 2.38 3.04
C THR A 24 -23.30 1.95 2.46
N ASN A 25 -23.29 1.23 1.32
CA ASN A 25 -24.52 0.79 0.64
C ASN A 25 -24.95 -0.65 0.97
N ASP A 26 -24.26 -1.32 1.89
CA ASP A 26 -24.51 -2.71 2.31
C ASP A 26 -24.64 -3.70 1.13
N MET A 27 -23.70 -3.63 0.18
CA MET A 27 -23.72 -4.45 -1.03
C MET A 27 -22.32 -4.87 -1.49
N ILE A 28 -22.27 -5.67 -2.55
CA ILE A 28 -21.00 -6.12 -3.15
C ILE A 28 -20.83 -5.42 -4.51
N ALA A 29 -19.81 -4.57 -4.60
CA ALA A 29 -19.31 -4.07 -5.87
C ALA A 29 -18.48 -5.15 -6.58
N ASN A 30 -18.48 -5.13 -7.91
CA ASN A 30 -17.84 -6.15 -8.75
C ASN A 30 -18.28 -7.58 -8.46
N PHE A 31 -19.55 -7.77 -8.07
CA PHE A 31 -20.07 -9.10 -7.76
C PHE A 31 -20.05 -9.99 -9.01
N VAL A 32 -19.28 -11.08 -8.98
CA VAL A 32 -19.24 -12.08 -10.05
C VAL A 32 -20.17 -13.24 -9.71
N GLY A 33 -21.24 -13.39 -10.48
CA GLY A 33 -22.26 -14.42 -10.29
C GLY A 33 -22.55 -15.23 -11.56
N VAL A 34 -23.53 -16.12 -11.48
CA VAL A 34 -23.98 -16.95 -12.61
C VAL A 34 -25.48 -16.79 -12.77
N ALA A 35 -25.93 -16.41 -13.96
CA ALA A 35 -27.35 -16.26 -14.25
C ALA A 35 -27.93 -17.57 -14.81
N LYS A 36 -29.10 -17.96 -14.29
CA LYS A 36 -29.90 -19.09 -14.82
C LYS A 36 -31.20 -18.62 -15.47
N THR A 37 -31.21 -17.41 -16.01
CA THR A 37 -32.32 -16.94 -16.82
C THR A 37 -32.27 -17.71 -18.14
N LYS A 38 -33.20 -18.65 -18.34
CA LYS A 38 -33.40 -19.38 -19.61
C LYS A 38 -33.75 -18.46 -20.81
N GLN A 39 -33.62 -17.14 -20.66
CA GLN A 39 -33.78 -16.13 -21.71
C GLN A 39 -32.69 -16.25 -22.79
N PHE A 40 -31.51 -16.77 -22.43
CA PHE A 40 -30.50 -17.23 -23.38
C PHE A 40 -30.46 -18.76 -23.34
N ILE A 41 -30.81 -19.39 -24.45
CA ILE A 41 -30.91 -20.84 -24.58
C ILE A 41 -29.53 -21.47 -24.31
N GLY A 42 -29.41 -22.26 -23.24
CA GLY A 42 -28.36 -23.29 -23.13
C GLY A 42 -27.03 -22.93 -22.44
N SER A 43 -26.87 -21.77 -21.79
CA SER A 43 -25.60 -21.47 -21.09
C SER A 43 -25.78 -20.77 -19.75
N ASN A 44 -25.28 -21.40 -18.67
CA ASN A 44 -24.96 -20.77 -17.39
C ASN A 44 -23.83 -19.75 -17.63
N ALA A 45 -24.15 -18.50 -18.00
CA ALA A 45 -23.13 -17.49 -18.31
C ALA A 45 -22.73 -16.73 -17.03
N PRO A 46 -21.42 -16.54 -16.79
CA PRO A 46 -20.95 -15.66 -15.73
C PRO A 46 -21.31 -14.20 -16.06
N PHE A 47 -21.65 -13.42 -15.04
CA PHE A 47 -21.87 -11.98 -15.17
C PHE A 47 -21.18 -11.24 -14.02
N ILE A 48 -20.99 -9.94 -14.19
CA ILE A 48 -20.52 -9.02 -13.15
C ILE A 48 -21.55 -7.91 -12.95
N MET A 49 -21.81 -7.55 -11.69
CA MET A 49 -22.72 -6.47 -11.31
C MET A 49 -21.98 -5.39 -10.50
N ASN A 50 -22.59 -4.20 -10.42
CA ASN A 50 -22.10 -3.08 -9.59
C ASN A 50 -20.63 -2.76 -9.88
N LEU A 51 -20.31 -2.48 -11.15
CA LEU A 51 -18.93 -2.29 -11.59
C LEU A 51 -18.29 -1.10 -10.87
N ALA A 52 -17.23 -1.37 -10.13
CA ALA A 52 -16.37 -0.40 -9.49
C ALA A 52 -14.94 -0.61 -9.96
N VAL A 53 -14.42 0.34 -10.73
CA VAL A 53 -13.07 0.19 -11.30
C VAL A 53 -12.00 0.34 -10.23
N GLN A 54 -11.03 -0.57 -10.25
CA GLN A 54 -9.87 -0.54 -9.35
C GLN A 54 -8.60 -0.33 -10.19
N PRO A 55 -8.07 0.89 -10.26
CA PRO A 55 -6.93 1.20 -11.11
C PRO A 55 -5.60 0.65 -10.56
N ASN A 56 -4.65 0.36 -11.45
CA ASN A 56 -3.29 0.00 -11.09
C ASN A 56 -2.51 1.25 -10.62
N LEU A 57 -1.80 1.15 -9.49
CA LEU A 57 -1.09 2.28 -8.88
C LEU A 57 0.00 2.85 -9.80
N MET A 58 0.78 1.99 -10.47
CA MET A 58 1.85 2.42 -11.38
C MET A 58 1.29 3.09 -12.64
N TYR A 59 0.16 2.60 -13.13
CA TYR A 59 -0.56 3.21 -14.25
C TYR A 59 -1.07 4.61 -13.90
N ILE A 60 -1.69 4.78 -12.72
CA ILE A 60 -2.18 6.09 -12.26
C ILE A 60 -1.02 7.04 -12.04
N PHE A 61 0.07 6.61 -11.40
CA PHE A 61 1.25 7.45 -11.22
C PHE A 61 1.79 7.97 -12.56
N ARG A 62 1.91 7.10 -13.56
CA ARG A 62 2.30 7.50 -14.92
C ARG A 62 1.34 8.54 -15.50
N LYS A 63 0.03 8.36 -15.32
CA LYS A 63 -1.00 9.28 -15.84
C LYS A 63 -0.95 10.64 -15.15
N VAL A 64 -0.72 10.68 -13.84
CA VAL A 64 -0.52 11.93 -13.09
C VAL A 64 0.69 12.69 -13.63
N VAL A 65 1.84 12.01 -13.77
CA VAL A 65 3.06 12.62 -14.33
C VAL A 65 2.87 13.14 -15.76
N GLU A 66 2.18 12.37 -16.61
CA GLU A 66 1.83 12.78 -17.98
C GLU A 66 0.90 14.00 -18.00
N TYR A 67 -0.05 14.08 -17.06
CA TYR A 67 -0.99 15.18 -16.93
C TYR A 67 -0.30 16.48 -16.50
N GLU A 68 0.70 16.39 -15.62
CA GLU A 68 1.58 17.51 -15.25
C GLU A 68 2.55 17.94 -16.39
N GLY A 69 2.48 17.27 -17.54
CA GLY A 69 3.25 17.63 -18.73
C GLY A 69 4.64 17.00 -18.82
N TYR A 70 4.92 15.95 -18.02
CA TYR A 70 6.21 15.24 -18.03
C TYR A 70 6.11 13.85 -18.65
N ALA A 71 7.16 13.41 -19.33
CA ALA A 71 7.29 12.03 -19.80
C ALA A 71 8.04 11.17 -18.76
N LEU A 72 7.38 10.13 -18.22
CA LEU A 72 8.00 9.17 -17.31
C LEU A 72 9.00 8.26 -18.06
N LYS A 73 10.30 8.44 -17.83
CA LYS A 73 11.38 7.70 -18.51
C LYS A 73 11.79 6.43 -17.78
N ARG A 74 11.75 6.45 -16.44
CA ARG A 74 12.17 5.35 -15.58
C ARG A 74 11.27 5.29 -14.36
N ASN A 75 10.85 4.08 -13.99
CA ASN A 75 10.21 3.83 -12.70
C ASN A 75 10.70 2.47 -12.16
N ASP A 76 11.58 2.52 -11.16
CA ASP A 76 12.15 1.30 -10.55
C ASP A 76 11.13 0.46 -9.78
N PHE A 77 9.96 1.02 -9.48
CA PHE A 77 8.86 0.34 -8.81
C PHE A 77 7.81 -0.18 -9.81
N ASP A 78 7.93 0.09 -11.11
CA ASP A 78 7.10 -0.58 -12.14
C ASP A 78 7.66 -1.99 -12.44
N CYS A 79 7.82 -2.79 -11.39
CA CYS A 79 8.30 -4.16 -11.42
C CYS A 79 7.59 -5.01 -10.36
N LYS A 80 7.66 -6.35 -10.47
CA LYS A 80 7.07 -7.23 -9.46
C LYS A 80 7.79 -7.07 -8.11
N PRO A 81 7.06 -7.08 -6.98
CA PRO A 81 5.60 -7.24 -6.88
C PRO A 81 4.80 -5.94 -6.98
N TRP A 82 5.46 -4.78 -6.97
CA TRP A 82 4.84 -3.46 -6.84
C TRP A 82 3.93 -3.07 -8.02
N ASN A 83 4.22 -3.53 -9.23
CA ASN A 83 3.34 -3.35 -10.38
C ASN A 83 2.03 -4.17 -10.32
N LEU A 84 1.88 -5.02 -9.30
CA LEU A 84 0.63 -5.73 -9.00
C LEU A 84 -0.24 -4.98 -7.99
N LEU A 85 0.12 -3.75 -7.59
CA LEU A 85 -0.68 -2.92 -6.70
C LEU A 85 -1.81 -2.21 -7.44
N TYR A 86 -3.01 -2.34 -6.89
CA TYR A 86 -4.23 -1.70 -7.37
C TYR A 86 -4.89 -0.93 -6.23
N ILE A 87 -5.57 0.14 -6.59
CA ILE A 87 -6.32 1.01 -5.67
C ILE A 87 -7.70 0.39 -5.47
N ALA A 88 -8.05 0.12 -4.21
CA ALA A 88 -9.34 -0.41 -3.82
C ALA A 88 -10.40 0.70 -3.89
N SER A 89 -11.55 0.37 -4.44
CA SER A 89 -12.66 1.30 -4.64
C SER A 89 -13.96 0.53 -4.67
N ALA A 90 -14.97 1.04 -3.97
CA ALA A 90 -16.36 0.58 -4.02
C ALA A 90 -17.25 1.47 -4.93
N TYR A 91 -16.70 2.59 -5.44
CA TYR A 91 -17.43 3.54 -6.28
C TYR A 91 -17.94 2.88 -7.55
N LYS A 92 -19.27 2.82 -7.72
CA LYS A 92 -19.96 2.12 -8.83
C LYS A 92 -19.83 2.84 -10.18
N THR A 93 -18.59 3.01 -10.64
CA THR A 93 -18.23 3.70 -11.89
C THR A 93 -17.07 2.99 -12.59
N ARG A 94 -16.94 3.29 -13.89
CA ARG A 94 -15.82 2.86 -14.73
C ARG A 94 -14.75 3.96 -14.89
N GLU A 95 -15.00 5.14 -14.34
CA GLU A 95 -14.08 6.27 -14.41
C GLU A 95 -12.94 6.12 -13.39
N LEU A 96 -11.71 5.98 -13.88
CA LEU A 96 -10.54 5.80 -13.01
C LEU A 96 -10.38 6.94 -12.00
N ARG A 97 -10.68 8.19 -12.41
CA ARG A 97 -10.55 9.39 -11.57
C ARG A 97 -11.43 9.36 -10.32
N ARG A 98 -12.58 8.68 -10.38
CA ARG A 98 -13.52 8.58 -9.25
C ARG A 98 -13.09 7.54 -8.22
N ALA A 99 -12.16 6.66 -8.57
CA ALA A 99 -11.55 5.70 -7.64
C ALA A 99 -10.34 6.29 -6.89
N LEU A 100 -10.02 7.57 -7.13
CA LEU A 100 -8.89 8.26 -6.50
C LEU A 100 -9.38 9.16 -5.36
N PRO A 101 -8.52 9.44 -4.37
CA PRO A 101 -8.79 10.44 -3.35
C PRO A 101 -8.89 11.86 -3.97
N HIS A 102 -9.45 12.81 -3.21
CA HIS A 102 -9.47 14.24 -3.58
C HIS A 102 -8.11 14.89 -3.33
N TRP A 103 -7.07 14.33 -3.94
CA TRP A 103 -5.70 14.83 -3.86
C TRP A 103 -5.34 15.67 -5.07
N SER A 104 -4.49 16.67 -4.85
CA SER A 104 -3.73 17.27 -5.94
C SER A 104 -2.72 16.28 -6.52
N SER A 105 -2.26 16.54 -7.75
CA SER A 105 -1.17 15.77 -8.35
C SER A 105 0.08 15.77 -7.48
N TYR A 106 0.38 16.89 -6.80
CA TYR A 106 1.51 17.01 -5.89
C TYR A 106 1.39 16.06 -4.70
N THR A 107 0.25 16.08 -4.01
CA THR A 107 -0.01 15.18 -2.86
C THR A 107 0.06 13.71 -3.28
N PHE A 108 -0.51 13.34 -4.43
CA PHE A 108 -0.39 11.99 -4.95
C PHE A 108 1.08 11.57 -5.18
N ILE A 109 1.89 12.45 -5.78
CA ILE A 109 3.32 12.21 -6.02
C ILE A 109 4.09 12.08 -4.69
N GLU A 110 3.79 12.94 -3.72
CA GLU A 110 4.42 12.90 -2.39
C GLU A 110 4.04 11.65 -1.60
N GLU A 111 2.78 11.26 -1.59
CA GLU A 111 2.33 10.02 -0.93
C GLU A 111 2.92 8.77 -1.59
N PHE A 112 3.03 8.76 -2.93
CA PHE A 112 3.75 7.70 -3.65
C PHE A 112 5.23 7.65 -3.23
N ARG A 113 5.88 8.82 -3.13
CA ARG A 113 7.27 8.95 -2.69
C ARG A 113 7.45 8.42 -1.27
N LYS A 114 6.54 8.76 -0.36
CA LYS A 114 6.54 8.29 1.05
C LYS A 114 6.38 6.78 1.11
N LEU A 115 5.38 6.21 0.43
CA LEU A 115 5.08 4.77 0.45
C LEU A 115 6.29 3.93 0.03
N PHE A 116 6.92 4.26 -1.09
CA PHE A 116 8.01 3.46 -1.65
C PHE A 116 9.41 3.86 -1.15
N ASN A 117 9.51 4.90 -0.31
CA ASN A 117 10.78 5.56 0.00
C ASN A 117 11.56 5.88 -1.30
N ALA A 118 10.86 6.44 -2.27
CA ALA A 118 11.39 6.70 -3.60
C ALA A 118 12.08 8.07 -3.65
N THR A 119 12.95 8.25 -4.64
CA THR A 119 13.38 9.57 -5.09
C THR A 119 12.80 9.83 -6.47
N ILE A 120 12.12 10.95 -6.62
CA ILE A 120 11.46 11.36 -7.86
C ILE A 120 12.20 12.58 -8.39
N VAL A 121 12.72 12.47 -9.61
CA VAL A 121 13.52 13.51 -10.26
C VAL A 121 12.72 14.04 -11.45
N PHE A 122 12.44 15.34 -11.43
CA PHE A 122 11.83 16.06 -12.53
C PHE A 122 12.88 16.90 -13.26
N ASP A 123 13.03 16.67 -14.56
CA ASP A 123 13.81 17.49 -15.46
C ASP A 123 12.85 18.45 -16.18
N ASP A 124 12.85 19.70 -15.76
CA ASP A 124 11.95 20.73 -16.30
C ASP A 124 12.34 21.17 -17.73
N ILE A 125 13.62 21.03 -18.10
CA ILE A 125 14.13 21.41 -19.42
C ILE A 125 13.69 20.36 -20.45
N GLN A 126 13.90 19.08 -20.14
CA GLN A 126 13.52 17.98 -21.03
C GLN A 126 12.05 17.57 -20.86
N LYS A 127 11.36 18.10 -19.85
CA LYS A 127 10.03 17.67 -19.42
C LYS A 127 9.96 16.15 -19.23
N THR A 128 10.91 15.63 -18.44
CA THR A 128 10.97 14.20 -18.11
C THR A 128 10.94 13.95 -16.61
N CYS A 129 10.47 12.77 -16.22
CA CYS A 129 10.43 12.34 -14.82
C CYS A 129 11.07 10.95 -14.70
N SER A 130 11.81 10.73 -13.62
CA SER A 130 12.36 9.42 -13.24
C SER A 130 12.10 9.11 -11.78
N VAL A 131 11.68 7.90 -11.48
CA VAL A 131 11.48 7.38 -10.12
C VAL A 131 12.54 6.33 -9.83
N ILE A 132 13.37 6.63 -8.84
CA ILE A 132 14.59 5.87 -8.52
C ILE A 132 14.46 5.29 -7.11
N LYS A 133 14.90 4.05 -6.94
CA LYS A 133 15.04 3.43 -5.60
C LYS A 133 16.12 4.16 -4.81
N LYS A 134 15.80 4.60 -3.59
CA LYS A 134 16.72 5.40 -2.77
C LYS A 134 18.07 4.74 -2.50
N SER A 135 18.13 3.41 -2.37
CA SER A 135 19.40 2.68 -2.18
C SER A 135 20.40 2.91 -3.33
N GLU A 136 19.95 3.13 -4.57
CA GLU A 136 20.83 3.40 -5.71
C GLU A 136 21.48 4.80 -5.65
N LEU A 137 20.82 5.77 -5.02
CA LEU A 137 21.38 7.12 -4.84
C LEU A 137 22.51 7.15 -3.81
N THR A 138 22.50 6.21 -2.86
CA THR A 138 23.58 6.07 -1.87
C THR A 138 24.86 5.48 -2.47
N THR A 139 24.73 4.89 -3.66
CA THR A 139 25.85 4.46 -4.52
C THR A 139 26.19 5.48 -5.61
N ALA A 140 25.49 6.62 -5.66
CA ALA A 140 25.77 7.68 -6.62
C ALA A 140 27.12 8.35 -6.34
N ASP A 141 27.72 8.90 -7.40
CA ASP A 141 28.98 9.63 -7.34
C ASP A 141 28.92 10.73 -6.25
N SER A 142 29.87 10.69 -5.33
CA SER A 142 29.98 11.71 -4.29
C SER A 142 30.62 12.98 -4.85
N VAL A 143 30.05 14.15 -4.53
CA VAL A 143 30.62 15.44 -4.90
C VAL A 143 31.27 16.05 -3.67
N ALA A 144 32.59 16.27 -3.73
CA ALA A 144 33.28 17.04 -2.72
C ALA A 144 33.07 18.53 -3.00
N ILE A 145 32.56 19.27 -2.02
CA ILE A 145 32.43 20.72 -2.12
C ILE A 145 33.27 21.39 -1.03
N GLU A 146 33.88 22.51 -1.37
CA GLU A 146 34.54 23.40 -0.41
C GLU A 146 33.61 24.58 -0.11
N PRO A 147 33.07 24.69 1.12
CA PRO A 147 32.22 25.81 1.49
C PRO A 147 32.99 27.13 1.46
N LEU A 148 32.44 28.13 0.76
CA LEU A 148 32.88 29.52 0.81
C LEU A 148 32.50 30.18 2.15
N ALA A 149 31.34 29.80 2.67
CA ALA A 149 30.83 30.19 3.97
C ALA A 149 29.93 29.07 4.50
N GLU A 150 30.06 28.78 5.79
CA GLU A 150 29.20 27.87 6.53
C GLU A 150 28.37 28.71 7.50
N TYR A 151 27.06 28.58 7.42
CA TYR A 151 26.14 29.12 8.41
C TYR A 151 25.50 27.91 9.09
N THR A 152 25.68 27.79 10.41
CA THR A 152 24.83 26.91 11.20
C THR A 152 23.52 27.66 11.40
N THR A 153 22.50 27.26 10.68
CA THR A 153 21.14 27.79 10.84
C THR A 153 20.24 26.67 11.34
N ASP A 154 19.56 27.00 12.44
CA ASP A 154 18.43 26.34 13.09
C ASP A 154 18.69 24.91 13.62
N TYR A 155 19.00 24.86 14.92
CA TYR A 155 18.65 23.70 15.74
C TYR A 155 17.12 23.69 15.82
N ASP A 156 16.51 22.84 15.03
CA ASP A 156 15.08 22.62 15.05
C ASP A 156 14.78 21.54 16.10
N GLU A 157 14.21 21.95 17.23
CA GLU A 157 13.86 21.05 18.35
C GLU A 157 12.85 19.97 17.90
N ASP A 158 12.03 20.30 16.90
CA ASP A 158 11.00 19.44 16.29
C ASP A 158 11.48 18.74 14.99
N GLY A 159 12.64 19.13 14.44
CA GLY A 159 13.26 18.52 13.26
C GLY A 159 12.44 18.65 11.97
N SER A 160 12.44 19.83 11.34
CA SER A 160 11.76 20.13 10.06
C SER A 160 12.09 19.21 8.87
N PHE A 161 13.14 18.39 8.96
CA PHE A 161 13.47 17.38 7.95
C PHE A 161 13.07 15.97 8.39
N SER A 162 11.77 15.76 8.62
CA SER A 162 11.17 14.44 8.79
C SER A 162 10.86 13.83 7.42
N THR A 163 11.90 13.34 6.74
CA THR A 163 11.66 12.53 5.53
C THR A 163 11.12 11.15 5.91
N SER A 164 10.28 10.56 5.05
CA SER A 164 9.81 9.17 5.18
C SER A 164 10.93 8.13 5.34
N SER A 165 12.19 8.50 5.03
CA SER A 165 13.36 7.65 5.23
C SER A 165 13.94 7.64 6.64
N THR A 166 13.63 8.63 7.49
CA THR A 166 14.31 8.86 8.77
C THR A 166 13.36 8.93 9.96
N ALA A 167 12.12 9.35 9.75
CA ALA A 167 11.09 9.40 10.78
C ALA A 167 10.58 7.99 11.15
N ASN A 168 9.90 7.88 12.29
CA ASN A 168 9.01 6.74 12.50
C ASN A 168 7.88 6.81 11.46
N LEU A 169 7.38 5.66 11.01
CA LEU A 169 6.30 5.60 10.03
C LEU A 169 5.10 4.89 10.61
N GLU A 170 3.91 5.39 10.31
CA GLU A 170 2.66 4.72 10.59
C GLU A 170 1.69 4.85 9.41
N TYR A 171 0.74 3.92 9.33
CA TYR A 171 -0.30 3.98 8.32
C TYR A 171 -1.51 4.76 8.85
N ASN A 172 -2.03 5.66 8.03
CA ASN A 172 -3.43 6.04 8.10
C ASN A 172 -4.26 4.88 7.55
N LEU A 173 -4.80 4.01 8.38
CA LEU A 173 -5.54 2.83 7.93
C LEU A 173 -6.96 3.16 7.41
N GLY A 174 -7.39 4.43 7.44
CA GLY A 174 -8.77 4.80 7.17
C GLY A 174 -9.74 4.20 8.19
N ASP A 175 -11.02 4.18 7.84
CA ASP A 175 -12.14 4.00 8.76
C ASP A 175 -13.07 2.82 8.41
N SER A 176 -12.60 1.90 7.56
CA SER A 176 -13.32 0.66 7.24
C SER A 176 -13.80 -0.06 8.50
N ALA A 177 -15.09 -0.42 8.53
CA ALA A 177 -15.73 -1.13 9.62
C ALA A 177 -15.21 -2.56 9.83
N ASN A 178 -14.46 -3.10 8.86
CA ASN A 178 -13.92 -4.47 8.88
C ASN A 178 -12.40 -4.51 9.19
N ARG A 179 -11.90 -3.50 9.88
CA ARG A 179 -10.57 -3.45 10.49
C ARG A 179 -10.47 -4.43 11.67
N ASP A 180 -9.34 -5.13 11.80
CA ASP A 180 -9.14 -6.14 12.87
C ASP A 180 -8.58 -5.47 14.13
N ASN A 181 -9.15 -5.82 15.29
CA ASN A 181 -8.82 -5.22 16.58
C ASN A 181 -7.33 -5.29 16.97
N TYR A 182 -6.56 -6.19 16.36
CA TYR A 182 -5.16 -6.43 16.69
C TYR A 182 -4.22 -6.18 15.51
N GLU A 183 -4.67 -5.48 14.46
CA GLU A 183 -3.85 -5.23 13.27
C GLU A 183 -2.67 -4.27 13.53
N VAL A 184 -2.75 -3.42 14.57
CA VAL A 184 -1.71 -2.50 15.03
C VAL A 184 -1.38 -2.72 16.50
N ILE A 185 -0.09 -2.92 16.80
CA ILE A 185 0.50 -2.78 18.13
C ILE A 185 1.24 -1.44 18.15
N SER A 186 0.83 -0.53 19.04
CA SER A 186 1.44 0.81 19.13
C SER A 186 2.81 0.78 19.83
N LYS A 187 3.62 1.82 19.61
CA LYS A 187 4.91 2.02 20.31
C LYS A 187 4.78 1.88 21.82
N LYS A 188 3.76 2.53 22.40
CA LYS A 188 3.49 2.45 23.84
C LYS A 188 3.29 1.01 24.32
N VAL A 189 2.63 0.16 23.53
CA VAL A 189 2.47 -1.25 23.89
C VAL A 189 3.80 -1.99 23.79
N PHE A 190 4.59 -1.76 22.72
CA PHE A 190 5.93 -2.36 22.60
C PHE A 190 6.87 -2.00 23.74
N GLU A 191 6.79 -0.78 24.28
CA GLU A 191 7.63 -0.32 25.39
C GLU A 191 7.21 -0.87 26.76
N ASN A 192 5.92 -1.22 26.91
CA ASN A 192 5.35 -1.61 28.20
C ASN A 192 5.20 -3.13 28.38
N PHE A 193 5.34 -3.93 27.32
CA PHE A 193 5.20 -5.38 27.37
C PHE A 193 6.47 -6.09 26.91
N GLU A 194 6.76 -7.23 27.54
CA GLU A 194 7.92 -8.04 27.18
C GLU A 194 7.73 -8.65 25.78
N ILE A 195 8.78 -8.57 24.94
CA ILE A 195 8.83 -9.24 23.64
C ILE A 195 9.77 -10.43 23.71
N VAL A 196 9.24 -11.63 23.51
CA VAL A 196 10.02 -12.88 23.49
C VAL A 196 10.15 -13.38 22.06
N HIS A 197 11.38 -13.67 21.66
CA HIS A 197 11.69 -14.23 20.35
C HIS A 197 11.48 -15.74 20.37
N SER A 198 10.68 -16.26 19.44
CA SER A 198 10.44 -17.70 19.26
C SER A 198 10.90 -18.17 17.88
N THR A 199 11.60 -19.31 17.86
CA THR A 199 12.01 -20.03 16.65
C THR A 199 11.17 -21.29 16.40
N ALA A 200 10.09 -21.48 17.16
CA ALA A 200 9.25 -22.68 17.06
C ALA A 200 8.62 -22.79 15.67
N THR A 201 8.61 -24.01 15.11
CA THR A 201 7.90 -24.31 13.86
C THR A 201 6.40 -24.11 14.05
N LEU A 202 5.78 -23.38 13.11
CA LEU A 202 4.37 -23.01 13.11
C LEU A 202 3.47 -24.24 12.82
N ASP A 203 3.19 -25.05 13.84
CA ASP A 203 2.03 -25.94 13.85
C ASP A 203 0.83 -25.17 14.41
N PRO A 204 -0.28 -24.99 13.66
CA PRO A 204 -1.49 -24.34 14.17
C PRO A 204 -2.03 -24.98 15.46
N GLN A 205 -1.80 -26.27 15.71
CA GLN A 205 -2.30 -26.96 16.90
C GLN A 205 -1.42 -26.77 18.14
N ASN A 206 -0.12 -26.50 17.96
CA ASN A 206 0.88 -26.41 19.02
C ASN A 206 1.72 -25.14 18.93
N GLN A 207 1.13 -24.05 18.43
CA GLN A 207 1.84 -22.82 18.14
C GLN A 207 2.57 -22.30 19.39
N PHE A 208 3.88 -22.11 19.27
CA PHE A 208 4.80 -21.69 20.34
C PHE A 208 4.89 -22.62 21.55
N GLN A 209 4.38 -23.86 21.49
CA GLN A 209 4.37 -24.78 22.63
C GLN A 209 5.76 -24.93 23.26
N GLY A 210 6.82 -25.10 22.46
CA GLY A 210 8.19 -25.20 22.97
C GLY A 210 8.69 -23.96 23.72
N THR A 211 8.18 -22.77 23.38
CA THR A 211 8.51 -21.51 24.07
C THR A 211 7.64 -21.30 25.31
N THR A 212 6.35 -21.65 25.25
CA THR A 212 5.36 -21.25 26.24
C THR A 212 4.91 -22.38 27.17
N GLN A 213 5.49 -23.58 27.07
CA GLN A 213 5.04 -24.78 27.81
C GLN A 213 5.00 -24.59 29.33
N LEU A 214 5.98 -23.87 29.88
CA LEU A 214 6.11 -23.63 31.32
C LEU A 214 5.52 -22.29 31.75
N TRP A 215 4.92 -21.52 30.83
CA TRP A 215 4.39 -20.20 31.13
C TRP A 215 3.05 -20.31 31.84
N SER A 216 2.90 -19.48 32.88
CA SER A 216 1.58 -19.25 33.47
C SER A 216 0.66 -18.53 32.48
N GLU A 217 -0.66 -18.64 32.67
CA GLU A 217 -1.64 -17.90 31.87
C GLU A 217 -1.41 -16.37 31.94
N LYS A 218 -1.00 -15.87 33.12
CA LYS A 218 -0.63 -14.46 33.29
C LYS A 218 0.54 -14.08 32.39
N GLN A 219 1.59 -14.90 32.38
CA GLN A 219 2.77 -14.66 31.55
C GLN A 219 2.40 -14.65 30.06
N LYS A 220 1.62 -15.62 29.57
CA LYS A 220 1.15 -15.62 28.18
C LYS A 220 0.40 -14.34 27.80
N ARG A 221 -0.43 -13.80 28.71
CA ARG A 221 -1.20 -12.55 28.49
C ARG A 221 -0.39 -11.26 28.61
N GLN A 222 0.83 -11.32 29.17
CA GLN A 222 1.69 -10.16 29.39
C GLN A 222 2.94 -10.15 28.51
N THR A 223 2.98 -11.03 27.51
CA THR A 223 4.13 -11.19 26.62
C THR A 223 3.67 -11.18 25.17
N ILE A 224 4.38 -10.41 24.34
CA ILE A 224 4.27 -10.45 22.88
C ILE A 224 5.30 -11.46 22.39
N ILE A 225 4.90 -12.38 21.50
CA ILE A 225 5.83 -13.28 20.84
C ILE A 225 6.20 -12.72 19.47
N GLU A 226 7.48 -12.54 19.21
CA GLU A 226 7.98 -12.33 17.85
C GLU A 226 8.46 -13.67 17.28
N CYS A 227 7.95 -14.04 16.11
CA CYS A 227 8.39 -15.23 15.38
C CYS A 227 8.49 -14.91 13.90
N ASN A 228 9.69 -15.07 13.32
CA ASN A 228 9.98 -14.81 11.91
C ASN A 228 9.49 -13.42 11.45
N GLY A 229 9.73 -12.37 12.26
CA GLY A 229 9.31 -10.99 11.95
C GLY A 229 7.80 -10.73 12.06
N SER A 230 7.03 -11.67 12.61
CA SER A 230 5.59 -11.50 12.88
C SER A 230 5.34 -11.49 14.39
N TYR A 231 4.40 -10.65 14.84
CA TYR A 231 4.02 -10.58 16.25
C TYR A 231 2.76 -11.39 16.53
N TYR A 232 2.71 -11.97 17.73
CA TYR A 232 1.58 -12.75 18.19
C TYR A 232 1.24 -12.39 19.63
N ILE A 233 -0.07 -12.30 19.91
CA ILE A 233 -0.62 -12.05 21.24
C ILE A 233 -1.56 -13.18 21.66
N TYR A 234 -1.71 -13.37 22.97
CA TYR A 234 -2.57 -14.41 23.51
C TYR A 234 -3.97 -13.86 23.83
N VAL A 235 -4.94 -14.21 22.99
CA VAL A 235 -6.31 -13.69 23.05
C VAL A 235 -7.27 -14.72 23.63
N GLU A 236 -8.42 -14.27 24.13
CA GLU A 236 -9.51 -15.11 24.58
C GLU A 236 -10.78 -14.74 23.83
N ASN A 237 -11.22 -15.63 22.94
CA ASN A 237 -12.39 -15.44 22.09
C ASN A 237 -13.36 -16.60 22.34
N GLU A 238 -14.60 -16.28 22.72
CA GLU A 238 -15.69 -17.26 22.88
C GLU A 238 -15.33 -18.50 23.74
N GLY A 239 -14.49 -18.32 24.77
CA GLY A 239 -14.06 -19.40 25.66
C GLY A 239 -12.86 -20.21 25.18
N SER A 240 -12.30 -19.90 24.00
CA SER A 240 -11.04 -20.45 23.51
C SER A 240 -9.90 -19.44 23.68
N LYS A 241 -8.72 -19.92 24.12
CA LYS A 241 -7.53 -19.09 24.26
C LYS A 241 -6.45 -19.55 23.29
N THR A 242 -6.03 -18.66 22.41
CA THR A 242 -5.09 -19.00 21.34
C THR A 242 -4.13 -17.85 21.08
N TRP A 243 -3.00 -18.17 20.45
CA TRP A 243 -2.10 -17.17 19.92
C TRP A 243 -2.66 -16.67 18.58
N GLN A 244 -2.85 -15.36 18.47
CA GLN A 244 -3.35 -14.70 17.25
C GLN A 244 -2.26 -13.79 16.69
N LEU A 245 -2.15 -13.76 15.35
CA LEU A 245 -1.29 -12.81 14.64
C LEU A 245 -1.74 -11.38 14.98
N ALA A 246 -0.79 -10.50 15.29
CA ALA A 246 -1.06 -9.11 15.61
C ALA A 246 0.02 -8.19 15.03
N GLY A 247 -0.30 -6.90 14.96
CA GLY A 247 0.66 -5.86 14.57
C GLY A 247 1.17 -6.00 13.14
N VAL A 248 0.37 -6.56 12.22
CA VAL A 248 0.75 -6.67 10.80
C VAL A 248 1.02 -5.29 10.20
N TRP A 249 0.25 -4.29 10.64
CA TRP A 249 0.36 -2.89 10.23
C TRP A 249 0.94 -1.99 11.32
N SER A 250 1.63 -2.58 12.30
CA SER A 250 2.34 -1.81 13.33
C SER A 250 3.30 -0.79 12.72
N PRO A 251 3.53 0.33 13.41
CA PRO A 251 4.45 1.36 12.94
C PRO A 251 5.87 0.84 12.79
N LEU A 252 6.61 1.42 11.84
CA LEU A 252 8.06 1.26 11.76
C LEU A 252 8.71 2.26 12.72
N ILE A 253 9.19 1.76 13.85
CA ILE A 253 9.88 2.55 14.87
C ILE A 253 11.39 2.55 14.57
N ARG A 254 11.90 3.68 14.09
CA ARG A 254 13.33 3.92 13.83
C ARG A 254 14.01 4.65 14.98
N ASP A 255 13.30 5.59 15.59
CA ASP A 255 13.74 6.34 16.77
C ASP A 255 12.74 6.11 17.92
N SER A 256 13.14 5.30 18.89
CA SER A 256 12.32 5.04 20.09
C SER A 256 12.20 6.26 21.00
N SER A 257 13.05 7.28 20.85
CA SER A 257 13.00 8.49 21.67
C SER A 257 12.08 9.58 21.11
N SER A 258 11.77 9.54 19.81
CA SER A 258 10.80 10.45 19.18
C SER A 258 9.40 9.84 19.19
N ASP A 259 8.41 10.66 19.51
CA ASP A 259 6.98 10.33 19.43
C ASP A 259 6.35 10.80 18.10
N ASP A 260 7.15 11.37 17.20
CA ASP A 260 6.70 11.89 15.91
C ASP A 260 6.67 10.79 14.86
N TYR A 261 5.64 10.84 14.02
CA TYR A 261 5.44 9.91 12.91
C TYR A 261 5.20 10.67 11.63
N VAL A 262 5.72 10.12 10.52
CA VAL A 262 5.24 10.44 9.19
C VAL A 262 4.15 9.44 8.86
N GLU A 263 2.94 9.96 8.66
CA GLU A 263 1.78 9.17 8.27
C GLU A 263 1.85 8.82 6.77
N LEU A 264 1.51 7.57 6.45
CA LEU A 264 1.36 7.06 5.10
C LEU A 264 -0.13 7.00 4.78
N ASN A 265 -0.59 7.82 3.83
CA ASN A 265 -2.01 7.85 3.44
C ASN A 265 -2.34 6.87 2.31
N ILE A 266 -1.33 6.31 1.63
CA ILE A 266 -1.53 5.11 0.80
C ILE A 266 -1.38 3.87 1.69
N SER A 267 -2.49 3.19 1.95
CA SER A 267 -2.55 2.19 3.03
C SER A 267 -3.12 0.85 2.58
N PRO A 268 -2.82 -0.25 3.28
CA PRO A 268 -3.39 -1.56 2.99
C PRO A 268 -4.92 -1.54 3.11
N ALA A 269 -5.65 -2.01 2.09
CA ALA A 269 -7.10 -2.18 2.17
C ALA A 269 -7.51 -3.17 3.27
N ALA A 270 -8.63 -2.89 3.94
CA ALA A 270 -9.27 -3.85 4.84
C ALA A 270 -9.82 -5.04 4.04
N GLN A 271 -9.97 -6.18 4.72
CA GLN A 271 -10.48 -7.40 4.11
C GLN A 271 -11.50 -8.06 5.03
N VAL A 272 -12.59 -8.56 4.46
CA VAL A 272 -13.63 -9.29 5.20
C VAL A 272 -13.86 -10.65 4.56
N VAL A 273 -14.19 -11.66 5.37
CA VAL A 273 -14.62 -12.97 4.90
C VAL A 273 -16.10 -13.14 5.24
N GLU A 274 -16.92 -13.28 4.21
CA GLU A 274 -18.38 -13.35 4.35
C GLU A 274 -18.94 -14.61 3.71
N ASP A 275 -20.10 -15.05 4.19
CA ASP A 275 -20.83 -16.15 3.58
C ASP A 275 -21.72 -15.64 2.44
N ILE A 276 -21.24 -15.81 1.21
CA ILE A 276 -21.82 -15.15 0.03
C ILE A 276 -22.90 -16.03 -0.59
N ASN A 277 -24.07 -15.42 -0.79
CA ASN A 277 -25.15 -16.03 -1.55
C ASN A 277 -24.97 -15.78 -3.05
N PHE A 278 -24.72 -16.83 -3.84
CA PHE A 278 -24.53 -16.70 -5.29
C PHE A 278 -25.83 -16.63 -6.11
N LYS A 279 -26.98 -16.38 -5.46
CA LYS A 279 -28.29 -16.34 -6.11
C LYS A 279 -28.50 -15.12 -7.01
N THR A 280 -29.13 -15.37 -8.16
CA THR A 280 -29.71 -14.32 -9.03
C THR A 280 -31.20 -14.47 -9.32
N ALA A 281 -31.86 -15.54 -8.85
CA ALA A 281 -33.26 -15.80 -9.19
C ALA A 281 -34.09 -16.41 -8.04
N ILE A 282 -35.39 -16.15 -8.09
CA ILE A 282 -36.39 -16.31 -7.01
C ILE A 282 -36.73 -17.78 -6.66
N LEU A 283 -36.37 -18.76 -7.50
CA LEU A 283 -36.93 -20.12 -7.45
C LEU A 283 -35.92 -21.27 -7.20
N GLU A 284 -34.72 -21.00 -6.66
CA GLU A 284 -33.70 -22.04 -6.43
C GLU A 284 -33.28 -22.18 -4.96
N ASP A 285 -32.69 -23.33 -4.61
CA ASP A 285 -32.07 -23.58 -3.31
C ASP A 285 -30.90 -22.61 -3.05
N ASN A 286 -30.70 -22.24 -1.79
CA ASN A 286 -29.60 -21.38 -1.36
C ASN A 286 -28.24 -22.06 -1.57
N TYR A 287 -27.33 -21.41 -2.30
CA TYR A 287 -25.91 -21.78 -2.36
C TYR A 287 -25.09 -20.67 -1.72
N TYR A 288 -24.49 -21.00 -0.58
CA TYR A 288 -23.65 -20.13 0.22
C TYR A 288 -22.22 -20.64 0.20
N GLU A 289 -21.27 -19.73 0.04
CA GLU A 289 -19.84 -20.04 0.11
C GLU A 289 -19.08 -18.88 0.74
N LYS A 290 -18.18 -19.19 1.67
CA LYS A 290 -17.29 -18.18 2.27
C LYS A 290 -16.34 -17.63 1.21
N ARG A 291 -16.28 -16.31 1.08
CA ARG A 291 -15.38 -15.60 0.18
C ARG A 291 -14.72 -14.44 0.91
N CYS A 292 -13.48 -14.16 0.52
CA CYS A 292 -12.79 -12.96 0.96
C CYS A 292 -13.10 -11.80 0.00
N LEU A 293 -13.37 -10.62 0.55
CA LEU A 293 -13.60 -9.38 -0.16
C LEU A 293 -12.68 -8.31 0.38
N LEU A 294 -12.35 -7.32 -0.45
CA LEU A 294 -11.90 -6.03 0.05
C LEU A 294 -13.08 -5.36 0.76
N SER A 295 -12.82 -4.55 1.78
CA SER A 295 -13.86 -3.81 2.49
C SER A 295 -13.53 -2.33 2.45
N ILE A 296 -14.42 -1.53 1.87
CA ILE A 296 -14.15 -0.13 1.56
C ILE A 296 -15.42 0.70 1.85
N PRO A 297 -15.31 1.78 2.65
CA PRO A 297 -16.36 2.77 2.77
C PRO A 297 -16.51 3.55 1.47
N ASN A 298 -17.73 3.95 1.16
CA ASN A 298 -18.12 4.53 -0.12
C ASN A 298 -18.87 5.85 0.09
N ASP A 299 -18.29 6.72 0.90
CA ASP A 299 -18.98 7.91 1.40
C ASP A 299 -19.04 9.05 0.38
N LYS A 300 -18.29 8.95 -0.74
CA LYS A 300 -18.33 9.94 -1.84
C LYS A 300 -19.28 9.57 -2.96
N GLU A 301 -19.99 8.44 -2.90
CA GLU A 301 -20.97 8.14 -3.93
C GLU A 301 -22.22 8.99 -3.66
N PRO A 302 -22.54 9.99 -4.50
CA PRO A 302 -23.79 10.73 -4.33
C PRO A 302 -24.93 9.72 -4.41
N ASP A 303 -25.96 9.89 -3.58
CA ASP A 303 -27.14 9.03 -3.50
C ASP A 303 -27.71 8.71 -4.90
N SER A 304 -27.28 7.61 -5.50
CA SER A 304 -27.92 6.88 -6.61
C SER A 304 -28.34 7.65 -7.87
N LYS A 305 -28.01 8.94 -8.06
CA LYS A 305 -28.27 9.65 -9.31
C LYS A 305 -27.24 9.20 -10.34
N GLU A 306 -27.71 8.57 -11.42
CA GLU A 306 -26.91 8.38 -12.64
C GLU A 306 -26.29 9.74 -12.99
N CYS A 307 -24.96 9.83 -12.92
CA CYS A 307 -24.29 11.07 -13.28
C CYS A 307 -24.48 11.31 -14.77
N ASP A 308 -24.87 12.53 -15.14
CA ASP A 308 -24.93 12.91 -16.54
C ASP A 308 -23.55 12.76 -17.18
N VAL A 309 -23.53 12.32 -18.44
CA VAL A 309 -22.31 12.02 -19.18
C VAL A 309 -22.27 12.87 -20.45
N ASP A 310 -21.11 13.44 -20.77
CA ASP A 310 -20.90 14.17 -22.02
C ASP A 310 -20.71 13.23 -23.23
N ASP A 311 -20.57 13.83 -24.42
CA ASP A 311 -20.37 13.09 -25.69
C ASP A 311 -19.08 12.25 -25.69
N ASP A 312 -18.11 12.60 -24.85
CA ASP A 312 -16.82 11.91 -24.71
C ASP A 312 -16.86 10.80 -23.64
N GLY A 313 -17.99 10.63 -22.95
CA GLY A 313 -18.17 9.60 -21.94
C GLY A 313 -17.71 10.00 -20.53
N PHE A 314 -17.44 11.28 -20.28
CA PHE A 314 -17.05 11.78 -18.96
C PHE A 314 -18.26 12.28 -18.18
N SER A 315 -18.33 11.92 -16.90
CA SER A 315 -19.38 12.46 -16.03
C SER A 315 -19.21 13.96 -15.79
N TYR A 316 -20.31 14.70 -15.71
CA TYR A 316 -20.32 16.09 -15.25
C TYR A 316 -21.42 16.31 -14.19
N THR A 317 -21.29 17.39 -13.42
CA THR A 317 -22.31 17.85 -12.48
C THR A 317 -23.14 18.93 -13.16
N SER A 318 -24.46 18.73 -13.27
CA SER A 318 -25.35 19.74 -13.83
C SER A 318 -25.50 20.92 -12.85
N VAL A 319 -25.90 22.10 -13.35
CA VAL A 319 -26.22 23.24 -12.47
C VAL A 319 -27.34 22.88 -11.49
N GLN A 320 -28.28 22.02 -11.89
CA GLN A 320 -29.36 21.57 -11.02
C GLN A 320 -28.82 20.68 -9.88
N ASP A 321 -27.97 19.71 -10.19
CA ASP A 321 -27.40 18.82 -9.16
C ASP A 321 -26.49 19.58 -8.19
N ALA A 322 -25.75 20.58 -8.70
CA ALA A 322 -24.95 21.46 -7.87
C ALA A 322 -25.80 22.36 -6.95
N ILE A 323 -27.04 22.70 -7.33
CA ILE A 323 -27.99 23.43 -6.47
C ILE A 323 -28.64 22.48 -5.46
N ASP A 324 -28.93 21.25 -5.87
CA ASP A 324 -29.53 20.22 -5.01
C ASP A 324 -28.52 19.72 -3.95
N ASP A 325 -27.24 19.66 -4.29
CA ASP A 325 -26.14 19.24 -3.43
C ASP A 325 -24.84 20.02 -3.75
N GLU A 326 -24.59 21.06 -2.96
CA GLU A 326 -23.40 21.93 -3.11
C GLU A 326 -22.09 21.18 -2.84
N SER A 327 -22.10 20.03 -2.14
CA SER A 327 -20.88 19.26 -1.86
C SER A 327 -20.24 18.69 -3.14
N THR A 328 -21.03 18.51 -4.21
CA THR A 328 -20.52 18.13 -5.53
C THR A 328 -19.62 19.20 -6.18
N LEU A 329 -19.59 20.42 -5.61
CA LEU A 329 -18.72 21.51 -6.03
C LEU A 329 -17.47 21.65 -5.14
N ASP A 330 -17.37 20.89 -4.05
CA ASP A 330 -16.22 20.94 -3.17
C ASP A 330 -14.98 20.41 -3.90
N LYS A 331 -14.03 21.33 -4.11
CA LYS A 331 -12.73 21.08 -4.75
C LYS A 331 -11.58 21.25 -3.75
N SER A 332 -11.90 21.39 -2.46
CA SER A 332 -10.88 21.40 -1.43
C SER A 332 -10.18 20.06 -1.44
N GLU A 333 -8.86 20.12 -1.48
CA GLU A 333 -8.02 18.94 -1.30
C GLU A 333 -8.23 18.39 0.11
N ASP A 334 -8.32 17.06 0.20
CA ASP A 334 -8.29 16.33 1.46
C ASP A 334 -6.99 15.52 1.52
N ASP A 335 -5.92 16.16 1.97
CA ASP A 335 -4.57 15.59 2.02
C ASP A 335 -4.42 14.47 3.06
N GLN A 336 -5.42 14.33 3.96
CA GLN A 336 -5.50 13.26 4.96
C GLN A 336 -6.37 12.08 4.50
N GLU A 337 -7.04 12.18 3.35
CA GLU A 337 -7.86 11.09 2.85
C GLU A 337 -7.04 9.81 2.62
N CYS A 338 -7.51 8.65 3.08
CA CYS A 338 -6.80 7.39 2.90
C CYS A 338 -7.04 6.79 1.51
N MET A 339 -5.97 6.49 0.76
CA MET A 339 -6.05 5.70 -0.47
C MET A 339 -5.69 4.23 -0.19
N ASN A 340 -6.70 3.36 -0.19
CA ASN A 340 -6.48 1.95 0.08
C ASN A 340 -5.94 1.18 -1.14
N ILE A 341 -4.93 0.32 -0.94
CA ILE A 341 -4.31 -0.49 -1.98
C ILE A 341 -4.22 -1.97 -1.62
N PHE A 342 -4.11 -2.81 -2.64
CA PHE A 342 -3.96 -4.26 -2.52
C PHE A 342 -3.16 -4.84 -3.69
N PHE A 343 -2.57 -6.02 -3.50
CA PHE A 343 -1.98 -6.81 -4.57
C PHE A 343 -3.04 -7.69 -5.22
N ILE A 344 -3.13 -7.66 -6.54
CA ILE A 344 -3.82 -8.73 -7.29
C ILE A 344 -2.89 -9.92 -7.48
N ILE A 345 -3.44 -11.13 -7.52
CA ILE A 345 -2.70 -12.35 -7.85
C ILE A 345 -3.15 -12.83 -9.24
N PRO A 346 -2.42 -12.47 -10.32
CA PRO A 346 -2.83 -12.77 -11.68
C PRO A 346 -2.97 -14.28 -11.91
N GLY A 347 -4.06 -14.67 -12.58
CA GLY A 347 -4.31 -16.07 -12.95
C GLY A 347 -4.72 -16.98 -11.79
N GLU A 348 -4.90 -16.46 -10.57
CA GLU A 348 -5.41 -17.23 -9.44
C GLU A 348 -6.77 -16.72 -8.94
N VAL A 349 -7.58 -17.66 -8.50
CA VAL A 349 -8.96 -17.44 -8.03
C VAL A 349 -9.18 -18.14 -6.70
N GLN A 350 -10.05 -17.58 -5.87
CA GLN A 350 -10.36 -18.14 -4.55
C GLN A 350 -11.01 -19.53 -4.71
N ASP A 351 -10.51 -20.54 -3.99
CA ASP A 351 -10.92 -21.95 -4.10
C ASP A 351 -11.02 -22.62 -2.71
N ASP A 352 -12.22 -23.05 -2.31
CA ASP A 352 -12.54 -23.82 -1.10
C ASP A 352 -12.52 -25.39 -1.23
N ASN A 353 -11.87 -25.97 -2.25
CA ASN A 353 -11.81 -27.43 -2.54
C ASN A 353 -13.14 -28.21 -2.73
N LYS A 354 -14.32 -27.57 -2.83
CA LYS A 354 -15.62 -28.26 -3.06
C LYS A 354 -15.99 -28.35 -4.56
N PHE A 355 -16.72 -29.36 -5.02
CA PHE A 355 -17.15 -29.45 -6.44
C PHE A 355 -18.60 -28.97 -6.65
N SER A 356 -18.81 -27.90 -7.43
CA SER A 356 -20.14 -27.41 -7.87
C SER A 356 -20.07 -26.73 -9.24
N TRP A 357 -21.16 -26.75 -10.01
CA TRP A 357 -21.23 -26.10 -11.33
C TRP A 357 -21.30 -24.57 -11.24
N VAL A 358 -21.95 -24.03 -10.20
CA VAL A 358 -22.02 -22.57 -9.93
C VAL A 358 -20.59 -22.06 -9.70
N ARG A 359 -19.86 -22.76 -8.84
CA ARG A 359 -18.46 -22.52 -8.49
C ARG A 359 -17.51 -22.52 -9.68
N ALA A 360 -17.72 -23.37 -10.68
CA ALA A 360 -16.88 -23.39 -11.86
C ALA A 360 -16.96 -22.08 -12.68
N LYS A 361 -18.01 -21.28 -12.44
CA LYS A 361 -18.34 -20.08 -13.22
C LYS A 361 -18.46 -18.80 -12.40
N SER A 362 -18.55 -18.87 -11.07
CA SER A 362 -18.58 -17.71 -10.15
C SER A 362 -17.26 -17.52 -9.39
N ARG A 363 -16.12 -17.73 -10.06
CA ARG A 363 -14.79 -17.68 -9.43
C ARG A 363 -14.33 -16.23 -9.25
N TRP A 364 -13.89 -15.89 -8.05
CA TRP A 364 -13.41 -14.55 -7.71
C TRP A 364 -11.88 -14.49 -7.75
N PRO A 365 -11.28 -13.43 -8.30
CA PRO A 365 -9.82 -13.26 -8.29
C PRO A 365 -9.26 -13.33 -6.87
N LYS A 366 -8.06 -13.90 -6.73
CA LYS A 366 -7.28 -13.75 -5.50
C LYS A 366 -6.64 -12.37 -5.45
N PHE A 367 -6.61 -11.83 -4.25
CA PHE A 367 -5.92 -10.59 -3.93
C PHE A 367 -5.31 -10.73 -2.53
N LYS A 368 -4.42 -9.83 -2.14
CA LYS A 368 -3.89 -9.78 -0.77
C LYS A 368 -3.34 -8.40 -0.45
N THR A 369 -3.30 -8.06 0.82
CA THR A 369 -2.50 -6.94 1.34
C THR A 369 -1.27 -7.42 2.09
N ASP A 370 -1.39 -8.59 2.73
CA ASP A 370 -0.30 -9.31 3.38
C ASP A 370 -0.47 -10.81 3.14
N TYR A 371 0.63 -11.51 2.87
CA TYR A 371 0.60 -12.96 2.67
C TYR A 371 0.14 -13.75 3.91
N ARG A 372 0.11 -13.14 5.09
CA ARG A 372 -0.32 -13.74 6.36
C ARG A 372 -1.81 -13.64 6.61
N ILE A 373 -2.50 -12.71 5.97
CA ILE A 373 -3.92 -12.43 6.17
C ILE A 373 -4.76 -13.31 5.23
N ASN A 374 -5.86 -13.87 5.76
CA ASN A 374 -6.85 -14.65 5.00
C ASN A 374 -6.23 -15.75 4.09
N LYS A 375 -5.15 -16.40 4.56
CA LYS A 375 -4.40 -17.42 3.78
C LYS A 375 -5.27 -18.53 3.20
N GLU A 376 -6.34 -18.91 3.89
CA GLU A 376 -7.25 -19.97 3.43
C GLU A 376 -7.96 -19.60 2.12
N TYR A 377 -8.23 -18.32 1.90
CA TYR A 377 -8.97 -17.82 0.73
C TYR A 377 -8.03 -17.24 -0.33
N CYS A 378 -6.98 -16.54 0.13
CA CYS A 378 -6.11 -15.71 -0.71
C CYS A 378 -4.64 -16.17 -0.73
N GLY A 379 -4.31 -17.22 0.02
CA GLY A 379 -2.97 -17.83 0.04
C GLY A 379 -2.68 -18.60 -1.24
N SER A 380 -1.40 -18.70 -1.58
CA SER A 380 -0.92 -19.45 -2.73
C SER A 380 0.31 -20.22 -2.31
N THR A 381 0.30 -21.55 -2.41
CA THR A 381 1.45 -22.37 -2.00
C THR A 381 2.11 -23.03 -3.20
N GLU A 382 3.43 -23.14 -3.14
CA GLU A 382 4.25 -23.89 -4.08
C GLU A 382 5.16 -24.87 -3.35
N GLY A 383 5.50 -25.98 -4.02
CA GLY A 383 6.21 -27.10 -3.42
C GLY A 383 5.46 -28.41 -3.61
N GLY A 384 5.96 -29.48 -2.98
CA GLY A 384 5.36 -30.80 -3.15
C GLY A 384 5.91 -31.82 -2.17
N PHE A 385 5.21 -32.95 -2.08
CA PHE A 385 5.64 -34.08 -1.28
C PHE A 385 6.86 -34.74 -1.92
N GLY A 386 7.98 -34.79 -1.19
CA GLY A 386 9.09 -35.68 -1.55
C GLY A 386 8.66 -37.14 -1.44
N GLY A 387 9.32 -38.06 -2.15
CA GLY A 387 8.97 -39.49 -2.21
C GLY A 387 8.94 -40.23 -0.87
N ASN A 388 9.41 -39.61 0.23
CA ASN A 388 9.38 -40.13 1.59
C ASN A 388 8.34 -39.43 2.51
N GLY A 389 7.33 -38.77 1.95
CA GLY A 389 6.23 -38.17 2.73
C GLY A 389 6.55 -36.85 3.43
N GLY A 390 7.79 -36.36 3.35
CA GLY A 390 8.17 -35.01 3.75
C GLY A 390 8.05 -34.05 2.56
N GLY A 391 7.01 -33.22 2.53
CA GLY A 391 6.89 -32.12 1.58
C GLY A 391 7.23 -30.79 2.22
N THR A 392 7.90 -29.90 1.50
CA THR A 392 8.05 -28.48 1.87
C THR A 392 7.15 -27.65 0.99
N PHE A 393 6.14 -27.01 1.60
CA PHE A 393 5.28 -26.04 0.95
C PHE A 393 5.68 -24.64 1.41
N LYS A 394 5.83 -23.71 0.46
CA LYS A 394 6.13 -22.31 0.71
C LYS A 394 5.03 -21.44 0.13
N GLU A 395 4.89 -20.22 0.64
CA GLU A 395 4.03 -19.22 0.00
C GLU A 395 4.65 -18.80 -1.33
N LYS A 396 3.90 -18.95 -2.42
CA LYS A 396 4.30 -18.62 -3.80
C LYS A 396 4.38 -17.11 -4.04
N TYR A 397 3.51 -16.34 -3.38
CA TYR A 397 3.49 -14.87 -3.46
C TYR A 397 3.56 -14.27 -2.05
N PRO A 398 4.74 -14.31 -1.42
CA PRO A 398 4.98 -13.80 -0.08
C PRO A 398 5.17 -12.28 -0.09
N TYR A 399 4.17 -11.59 -0.64
CA TYR A 399 4.14 -10.13 -0.75
C TYR A 399 3.41 -9.52 0.44
N SER A 400 3.90 -8.39 0.93
CA SER A 400 3.33 -7.72 2.08
C SER A 400 3.50 -6.21 1.98
N LEU A 401 2.43 -5.48 2.31
CA LEU A 401 2.48 -4.04 2.55
C LEU A 401 2.98 -3.67 3.95
N SER A 402 3.33 -4.64 4.80
CA SER A 402 3.81 -4.34 6.16
C SER A 402 5.11 -3.54 6.12
N ILE A 403 5.13 -2.43 6.88
CA ILE A 403 6.29 -1.54 7.02
C ILE A 403 7.22 -1.95 8.17
N CYS A 404 6.72 -2.70 9.16
CA CYS A 404 7.48 -3.14 10.33
C CYS A 404 8.03 -4.57 10.21
N THR A 405 7.54 -5.36 9.24
CA THR A 405 8.00 -6.73 9.04
C THR A 405 9.35 -6.75 8.31
N LYS A 406 10.36 -7.35 8.93
CA LYS A 406 11.69 -7.56 8.32
C LYS A 406 11.62 -8.58 7.19
N SER A 407 12.32 -8.30 6.09
CA SER A 407 12.45 -9.24 4.99
C SER A 407 13.18 -10.50 5.46
N THR A 408 12.65 -11.66 5.09
CA THR A 408 13.39 -12.93 5.12
C THR A 408 13.71 -13.32 3.68
N ASN A 409 14.62 -14.28 3.47
CA ASN A 409 15.11 -14.65 2.12
C ASN A 409 14.00 -14.88 1.07
N ASP A 410 12.79 -15.26 1.50
CA ASP A 410 11.68 -15.55 0.61
C ASP A 410 10.59 -14.46 0.62
N VAL A 411 10.57 -13.49 1.55
CA VAL A 411 9.43 -12.55 1.73
C VAL A 411 9.79 -11.12 1.27
N VAL A 412 8.95 -10.55 0.40
CA VAL A 412 9.08 -9.17 -0.08
C VAL A 412 8.07 -8.28 0.65
N THR A 413 8.56 -7.39 1.51
CA THR A 413 7.74 -6.48 2.34
C THR A 413 7.99 -5.03 1.97
N LEU A 414 7.02 -4.14 2.18
CA LEU A 414 7.25 -2.70 1.99
C LEU A 414 8.33 -2.18 2.96
N GLY A 415 8.40 -2.76 4.17
CA GLY A 415 9.44 -2.46 5.15
C GLY A 415 10.88 -2.58 4.62
N CYS A 416 11.15 -3.43 3.62
CA CYS A 416 12.50 -3.53 3.06
C CYS A 416 12.91 -2.31 2.22
N LEU A 417 11.96 -1.58 1.64
CA LEU A 417 12.23 -0.31 0.95
C LEU A 417 12.57 0.80 1.95
N HIS A 418 12.15 0.61 3.20
CA HIS A 418 12.29 1.52 4.32
C HIS A 418 13.44 1.14 5.27
N ASP A 419 14.06 -0.03 5.06
CA ASP A 419 15.20 -0.55 5.82
C ASP A 419 16.49 0.15 5.36
N ASN A 420 16.62 1.43 5.70
CA ASN A 420 17.83 2.20 5.42
C ASN A 420 18.84 1.94 6.54
N GLY A 421 19.98 1.36 6.20
CA GLY A 421 21.16 1.32 7.09
C GLY A 421 21.85 2.68 7.27
N LEU A 422 21.26 3.78 6.75
CA LEU A 422 21.78 5.13 6.82
C LEU A 422 21.04 5.90 7.91
N ARG A 423 21.76 6.23 8.99
CA ARG A 423 21.25 7.12 10.02
C ARG A 423 21.49 8.56 9.56
N LEU A 424 20.50 9.42 9.64
CA LEU A 424 20.63 10.83 9.33
C LEU A 424 20.53 11.62 10.63
N ASP A 425 21.40 12.60 10.83
CA ASP A 425 21.14 13.65 11.80
C ASP A 425 20.18 14.67 11.18
N ASN A 426 18.88 14.48 11.43
CA ASN A 426 17.82 15.33 10.89
C ASN A 426 17.55 16.60 11.74
N LYS A 427 18.28 16.77 12.85
CA LYS A 427 18.11 17.92 13.76
C LYS A 427 19.09 19.05 13.46
N ASN A 428 20.17 18.74 12.74
CA ASN A 428 21.24 19.67 12.43
C ASN A 428 21.32 19.90 10.91
N CYS A 429 20.59 20.91 10.42
CA CYS A 429 20.77 21.39 9.06
C CYS A 429 22.05 22.24 8.97
N MET A 430 22.84 22.02 7.93
CA MET A 430 24.01 22.82 7.61
C MET A 430 23.75 23.57 6.31
N GLU A 431 23.66 24.90 6.39
CA GLU A 431 23.62 25.77 5.23
C GLU A 431 25.06 26.08 4.79
N ALA A 432 25.39 25.77 3.54
CA ALA A 432 26.70 26.06 2.98
C ALA A 432 26.58 26.73 1.62
N LYS A 433 27.32 27.83 1.44
CA LYS A 433 27.52 28.46 0.13
C LYS A 433 28.75 27.87 -0.54
N PHE A 434 28.64 27.46 -1.80
CA PHE A 434 29.75 26.85 -2.54
C PHE A 434 29.74 27.28 -4.00
N LYS A 435 30.88 27.14 -4.69
CA LYS A 435 30.97 27.36 -6.15
C LYS A 435 30.82 26.06 -6.89
N SER A 436 30.18 26.12 -8.05
CA SER A 436 30.14 25.04 -9.01
C SER A 436 30.08 25.62 -10.43
N ASP A 437 30.82 25.00 -11.35
CA ASP A 437 30.79 25.38 -12.77
C ASP A 437 29.54 24.80 -13.48
N ASP A 438 29.02 23.69 -12.95
CA ASP A 438 27.77 23.04 -13.38
C ASP A 438 26.65 23.25 -12.36
N ILE A 439 25.40 23.10 -12.78
CA ILE A 439 24.25 23.11 -11.86
C ILE A 439 24.39 21.91 -10.91
N PRO A 440 24.52 22.15 -9.59
CA PRO A 440 24.70 21.08 -8.61
C PRO A 440 23.46 20.19 -8.56
N ASP A 441 23.70 18.88 -8.48
CA ASP A 441 22.64 17.88 -8.41
C ASP A 441 22.34 17.57 -6.94
N PRO A 442 21.16 17.94 -6.40
CA PRO A 442 20.80 17.70 -5.00
C PRO A 442 20.66 16.20 -4.68
N SER A 443 20.54 15.33 -5.68
CA SER A 443 20.42 13.89 -5.49
C SER A 443 21.74 13.19 -5.14
N LYS A 444 22.88 13.88 -5.29
CA LYS A 444 24.21 13.34 -4.99
C LYS A 444 24.55 13.39 -3.50
N ILE A 445 25.48 12.53 -3.08
CA ILE A 445 26.08 12.62 -1.74
C ILE A 445 27.14 13.71 -1.74
N TYR A 446 27.00 14.68 -0.84
CA TYR A 446 27.96 15.77 -0.69
C TYR A 446 29.00 15.42 0.37
N ILE A 447 30.27 15.56 0.04
CA ILE A 447 31.37 15.43 0.99
C ILE A 447 31.82 16.82 1.39
N ILE A 448 31.60 17.16 2.66
CA ILE A 448 31.93 18.46 3.23
C ILE A 448 32.82 18.18 4.44
N ARG A 449 34.08 18.65 4.40
CA ARG A 449 35.09 18.39 5.44
C ARG A 449 35.20 16.91 5.85
N ASN A 450 35.28 16.01 4.86
CA ASN A 450 35.36 14.55 5.04
C ASN A 450 34.15 13.88 5.71
N LYS A 451 33.04 14.60 5.87
CA LYS A 451 31.76 14.02 6.32
C LYS A 451 30.80 13.96 5.14
N LYS A 452 29.95 12.94 5.13
CA LYS A 452 28.94 12.74 4.09
C LYS A 452 27.65 13.44 4.49
N TYR A 453 27.02 14.10 3.53
CA TYR A 453 25.77 14.81 3.69
C TYR A 453 24.82 14.45 2.55
N VAL A 454 23.53 14.46 2.84
CA VAL A 454 22.48 14.56 1.82
C VAL A 454 22.08 16.02 1.68
N CYS A 455 21.74 16.42 0.46
CA CYS A 455 21.25 17.76 0.18
C CYS A 455 19.72 17.76 0.17
N GLU A 456 19.11 18.68 0.91
CA GLU A 456 17.66 18.92 0.89
C GLU A 456 17.27 19.74 -0.34
N LYS A 457 17.93 20.89 -0.51
CA LYS A 457 17.68 21.82 -1.61
C LYS A 457 18.93 22.62 -1.93
N ILE A 458 18.98 23.13 -3.15
CA ILE A 458 20.03 24.02 -3.64
C ILE A 458 19.35 25.23 -4.25
N GLU A 459 19.63 26.39 -3.68
CA GLU A 459 19.16 27.67 -4.17
C GLU A 459 20.24 28.30 -5.04
N MET A 460 19.80 28.88 -6.17
CA MET A 460 20.65 29.59 -7.12
C MET A 460 20.07 30.97 -7.41
N GLU A 461 20.93 31.95 -7.62
CA GLU A 461 20.53 33.30 -8.01
C GLU A 461 20.70 33.45 -9.54
N VAL A 462 19.65 33.94 -10.21
CA VAL A 462 19.66 34.22 -11.65
C VAL A 462 19.70 35.73 -11.83
N LYS A 463 20.73 36.23 -12.51
CA LYS A 463 20.93 37.65 -12.75
C LYS A 463 21.32 37.90 -14.20
N ASP A 464 20.66 38.86 -14.84
CA ASP A 464 20.91 39.25 -16.23
C ASP A 464 20.93 38.05 -17.20
N ASP A 465 19.95 37.14 -17.07
CA ASP A 465 19.81 35.89 -17.84
C ASP A 465 20.99 34.90 -17.71
N ALA A 466 21.84 35.05 -16.70
CA ALA A 466 22.92 34.14 -16.35
C ALA A 466 22.76 33.60 -14.92
N ILE A 467 23.11 32.33 -14.73
CA ILE A 467 23.15 31.70 -13.40
C ILE A 467 24.45 32.13 -12.72
N GLU A 468 24.35 32.70 -11.51
CA GLU A 468 25.55 32.98 -10.73
C GLU A 468 26.21 31.65 -10.30
N PRO A 469 27.54 31.49 -10.41
CA PRO A 469 28.24 30.24 -10.11
C PRO A 469 28.38 29.99 -8.59
N VAL A 470 27.54 30.62 -7.78
CA VAL A 470 27.50 30.52 -6.32
C VAL A 470 26.13 29.98 -5.93
N TYR A 471 26.13 28.86 -5.25
CA TYR A 471 24.93 28.14 -4.84
C TYR A 471 24.85 28.10 -3.32
N THR A 472 23.64 28.12 -2.79
CA THR A 472 23.36 27.93 -1.36
C THR A 472 22.70 26.56 -1.20
N GLY A 473 23.41 25.62 -0.58
CA GLY A 473 22.89 24.28 -0.33
C GLY A 473 22.56 24.06 1.14
N TYR A 474 21.53 23.25 1.39
CA TYR A 474 21.07 22.85 2.71
C TYR A 474 21.36 21.36 2.88
N PHE A 475 22.11 21.00 3.92
CA PHE A 475 22.76 19.69 4.03
C PHE A 475 22.52 19.05 5.40
N TYR A 476 22.13 17.78 5.40
CA TYR A 476 21.99 16.96 6.62
C TYR A 476 23.03 15.86 6.67
N MET A 477 23.67 15.69 7.83
CA MET A 477 24.79 14.76 7.98
C MET A 477 24.29 13.32 7.94
N LEU A 478 24.94 12.50 7.10
CA LEU A 478 24.83 11.05 7.16
C LEU A 478 25.74 10.53 8.29
N SER A 479 25.15 9.84 9.26
CA SER A 479 25.79 9.23 10.42
C SER A 479 26.05 7.74 10.28
#